data_AF-A0A8H4RG56-F1
#
_entry.id   AF-A0A8H4RG56-F1
#
_cell.length_a   1.000
_cell.length_b   1.000
_cell.length_c   1.000
_cell.angle_alpha   90.00
_cell.angle_beta   90.00
_cell.angle_gamma   90.00
#
_symmetry.space_group_name_H-M   'P 1'
#
loop_
_entity.id
_entity.type
_entity.pdbx_description
1 polymer ?
#
loop_
_entity_poly.entity_id
_entity_poly.type
_entity_poly.pdbx_seq_one_letter_code
_entity_poly.pdbx_strand_id
1 'polypeptide(L)'
;MIALLGPPPKVLLDRERLWSDVKWGYNVPNSDGKLCCTVREYFGGPFFNSKDEFIQKELIPMDVSLEGSVLSPEGDEKRLFLNFVRKMLQWLPEDRKTTKELLEDPWLAL
;
A
#
# COMPACT_ATOMS: atom_id res chain seq x y z
N MET A 1 -4.79 0.75 2.81
CA MET A 1 -3.46 0.22 3.20
C MET A 1 -2.88 0.90 4.43
N ILE A 2 -2.98 2.23 4.58
CA ILE A 2 -2.40 2.94 5.74
C ILE A 2 -2.87 2.38 7.09
N ALA A 3 -4.18 2.09 7.23
CA ALA A 3 -4.70 1.48 8.46
C ALA A 3 -4.08 0.10 8.80
N LEU A 4 -3.72 -0.69 7.78
CA LEU A 4 -3.19 -2.05 7.97
C LEU A 4 -1.67 -2.10 8.08
N LEU A 5 -0.97 -1.25 7.31
CA LEU A 5 0.49 -1.30 7.14
C LEU A 5 1.21 -0.11 7.79
N GLY A 6 0.49 0.81 8.42
CA GLY A 6 1.02 2.09 8.86
C GLY A 6 1.28 3.06 7.69
N PRO A 7 1.91 4.22 7.96
CA PRO A 7 2.22 5.19 6.91
C PRO A 7 3.17 4.60 5.85
N PRO A 8 3.03 5.00 4.57
CA PRO A 8 3.93 4.54 3.52
C PRO A 8 5.36 5.06 3.77
N PRO A 9 6.39 4.28 3.38
CA PRO A 9 7.77 4.70 3.53
C PRO A 9 8.09 5.86 2.56
N LYS A 10 9.02 6.73 2.98
CA LYS A 10 9.40 7.94 2.22
C LYS A 10 9.82 7.65 0.78
N VAL A 11 10.56 6.57 0.54
CA VAL A 11 11.00 6.17 -0.81
C VAL A 11 9.83 5.93 -1.76
N LEU A 12 8.69 5.43 -1.27
CA LEU A 12 7.48 5.26 -2.08
C LEU A 12 6.83 6.59 -2.42
N LEU A 13 6.80 7.53 -1.47
CA LEU A 13 6.27 8.88 -1.68
C LEU A 13 7.12 9.68 -2.66
N ASP A 14 8.44 9.58 -2.55
CA ASP A 14 9.36 10.23 -3.48
C ASP A 14 9.23 9.65 -4.90
N ARG A 15 9.03 8.33 -5.01
CA ARG A 15 8.69 7.67 -6.28
C ARG A 15 7.37 8.20 -6.83
N GLU A 16 6.31 8.26 -6.05
CA GLU A 16 5.02 8.83 -6.50
C GLU A 16 5.19 10.23 -7.06
N ARG A 17 5.86 11.13 -6.33
CA ARG A 17 6.08 12.53 -6.76
C ARG A 17 6.89 12.62 -8.05
N LEU A 18 7.92 11.78 -8.19
CA LEU A 18 8.74 11.76 -9.39
C LEU A 18 7.91 11.36 -10.62
N TRP A 19 7.09 10.31 -10.48
CA TRP A 19 6.33 9.75 -11.60
C TRP A 19 5.01 10.48 -11.87
N SER A 20 4.47 11.19 -10.88
CA SER A 20 3.16 11.86 -10.98
C SER A 20 3.14 12.95 -12.06
N ASP A 21 4.29 13.58 -12.28
CA ASP A 21 4.44 14.74 -13.16
C ASP A 21 5.04 14.37 -14.53
N VAL A 22 5.37 13.09 -14.73
CA VAL A 22 5.85 12.58 -16.02
C VAL A 22 4.72 12.67 -17.04
N LYS A 23 4.99 13.39 -18.13
CA LYS A 23 4.06 13.52 -19.26
C LYS A 23 4.03 12.24 -20.09
N TRP A 24 2.83 11.75 -20.36
CA TRP A 24 2.57 10.68 -21.29
C TRP A 24 2.69 11.19 -22.74
N GLY A 25 2.86 10.26 -23.67
CA GLY A 25 2.91 10.57 -25.11
C GLY A 25 1.56 10.93 -25.73
N TYR A 26 0.47 10.85 -24.97
CA TYR A 26 -0.88 11.12 -25.44
C TYR A 26 -1.77 11.58 -24.28
N ASN A 27 -2.91 12.20 -24.61
CA ASN A 27 -3.90 12.62 -23.64
C ASN A 27 -4.92 11.50 -23.39
N VAL A 28 -5.33 11.34 -22.14
CA VAL A 28 -6.36 10.37 -21.71
C VAL A 28 -7.47 11.13 -20.97
N PRO A 29 -8.75 10.93 -21.33
CA PRO A 29 -9.85 11.51 -20.58
C PRO A 29 -9.98 10.84 -19.20
N ASN A 30 -10.06 11.63 -18.14
CA ASN A 30 -10.40 11.14 -16.80
C ASN A 30 -11.92 10.88 -16.66
N SER A 31 -12.38 10.54 -15.45
CA SER A 31 -13.81 10.30 -15.15
C SER A 31 -14.73 11.49 -15.44
N ASP A 32 -14.19 12.71 -15.41
CA ASP A 32 -14.92 13.95 -15.69
C ASP A 32 -14.84 14.34 -17.19
N GLY A 33 -14.20 13.50 -18.02
CA GLY A 33 -13.96 13.79 -19.44
C GLY A 33 -12.83 14.79 -19.70
N LYS A 34 -12.12 15.26 -18.67
CA LYS A 34 -10.97 16.15 -18.82
C LYS A 34 -9.80 15.39 -19.42
N LEU A 35 -9.21 15.93 -20.48
CA LEU A 35 -7.98 15.39 -21.07
C LEU A 35 -6.79 15.64 -20.14
N CYS A 36 -6.12 14.56 -19.77
CA CYS A 36 -4.98 14.53 -18.87
C CYS A 36 -3.76 13.93 -19.58
N CYS A 37 -2.58 14.48 -19.32
CA CYS A 37 -1.32 13.99 -19.85
C CYS A 37 -0.37 13.49 -18.76
N THR A 38 -0.78 13.54 -17.49
CA THR A 38 0.00 13.04 -16.36
C THR A 38 -0.89 12.22 -15.43
N VAL A 39 -0.27 11.36 -14.62
CA VAL A 39 -0.94 10.61 -13.55
C VAL A 39 -1.62 11.57 -12.57
N ARG A 40 -0.94 12.67 -12.20
CA ARG A 40 -1.47 13.66 -11.26
C ARG A 40 -2.75 14.31 -11.77
N GLU A 41 -2.76 14.73 -13.03
CA GLU A 41 -3.95 15.32 -13.66
C GLU A 41 -5.11 14.32 -13.74
N TYR A 42 -4.80 13.05 -14.07
CA TYR A 42 -5.81 12.01 -14.26
C TYR A 42 -6.48 11.60 -12.94
N PHE A 43 -5.71 11.38 -11.88
CA PHE A 43 -6.22 10.89 -10.59
C PHE A 43 -6.51 12.00 -9.56
N GLY A 44 -6.09 13.25 -9.81
CA GLY A 44 -6.41 14.38 -8.93
C GLY A 44 -5.54 14.53 -7.68
N GLY A 45 -4.25 14.17 -7.76
CA GLY A 45 -3.29 14.40 -6.67
C GLY A 45 -2.96 15.90 -6.45
N PRO A 46 -2.17 16.27 -5.41
CA PRO A 46 -1.43 15.38 -4.50
C PRO A 46 -2.31 14.71 -3.45
N PHE A 47 -1.89 13.52 -3.02
CA PHE A 47 -2.54 12.76 -1.93
C PHE A 47 -1.84 12.93 -0.57
N PHE A 48 -0.57 13.36 -0.60
CA PHE A 48 0.25 13.59 0.58
C PHE A 48 0.71 15.04 0.65
N ASN A 49 0.74 15.60 1.85
CA ASN A 49 1.17 16.97 2.09
C ASN A 49 2.72 17.09 2.09
N SER A 50 3.22 18.30 2.34
CA SER A 50 4.66 18.58 2.41
C SER A 50 5.39 17.93 3.60
N LYS A 51 4.65 17.39 4.57
CA LYS A 51 5.17 16.63 5.72
C LYS A 51 5.05 15.12 5.52
N ASP A 52 4.83 14.66 4.28
CA ASP A 52 4.67 13.24 3.93
C ASP A 52 3.44 12.57 4.59
N GLU A 53 2.46 13.35 5.07
CA GLU A 53 1.23 12.84 5.66
C GLU A 53 0.11 12.77 4.63
N PHE A 54 -0.73 11.73 4.72
CA PHE A 54 -1.94 11.63 3.91
C PHE A 54 -2.89 12.80 4.24
N ILE A 55 -3.41 13.46 3.20
CA ILE A 55 -4.19 14.69 3.35
C ILE A 55 -5.56 14.43 3.99
N GLN A 56 -6.25 13.37 3.57
CA GLN A 56 -7.61 13.04 4.01
C GLN A 56 -7.57 12.06 5.19
N LYS A 57 -7.03 12.50 6.34
CA LYS A 57 -6.78 11.65 7.52
C LYS A 57 -8.05 10.96 8.03
N GLU A 58 -9.20 11.60 7.89
CA GLU A 58 -10.54 11.12 8.23
C GLU A 58 -10.97 9.88 7.44
N LEU A 59 -10.38 9.63 6.27
CA LEU A 59 -10.65 8.43 5.48
C LEU A 59 -9.83 7.21 5.92
N ILE A 60 -8.92 7.37 6.88
CA ILE A 60 -8.17 6.25 7.45
C ILE A 60 -9.01 5.66 8.59
N PRO A 61 -9.56 4.43 8.45
CA PRO A 61 -10.29 3.81 9.54
C PRO A 61 -9.35 3.52 10.70
N MET A 62 -9.71 3.98 11.90
CA MET A 62 -8.89 3.88 13.11
C MET A 62 -9.16 2.60 13.91
N ASP A 63 -10.29 1.95 13.65
CA ASP A 63 -10.74 0.69 14.25
C ASP A 63 -10.25 -0.55 13.48
N VAL A 64 -9.55 -0.35 12.37
CA VAL A 64 -9.04 -1.41 11.51
C VAL A 64 -7.54 -1.59 11.73
N SER A 65 -7.13 -2.81 12.05
CA SER A 65 -5.73 -3.24 12.09
C SER A 65 -5.56 -4.59 11.42
N LEU A 66 -4.33 -4.94 11.03
CA LEU A 66 -4.06 -6.25 10.43
C LEU A 66 -4.39 -7.38 11.42
N GLU A 67 -4.02 -7.21 12.69
CA GLU A 67 -4.25 -8.16 13.76
C GLU A 67 -5.73 -8.31 14.11
N GLY A 68 -6.48 -7.21 14.06
CA GLY A 68 -7.93 -7.18 14.30
C GLY A 68 -8.74 -7.77 13.14
N SER A 69 -8.19 -7.72 11.92
CA SER A 69 -8.84 -8.27 10.71
C SER A 69 -8.75 -9.80 10.63
N VAL A 70 -7.86 -10.43 11.39
CA VAL A 70 -7.70 -11.89 11.45
C VAL A 70 -8.47 -12.44 12.63
N LEU A 71 -9.64 -13.06 12.38
CA LEU A 71 -10.50 -13.60 13.43
C LEU A 71 -10.12 -15.02 13.87
N SER A 72 -9.41 -15.77 13.02
CA SER A 72 -8.88 -17.11 13.28
C SER A 72 -7.69 -17.33 12.34
N PRO A 73 -6.63 -18.04 12.74
CA PRO A 73 -6.45 -18.77 14.01
C PRO A 73 -6.20 -17.85 15.23
N GLU A 74 -6.10 -18.43 16.43
CA GLU A 74 -5.83 -17.74 17.70
C GLU A 74 -4.44 -18.07 18.28
N GLY A 75 -4.04 -17.39 19.35
CA GLY A 75 -2.79 -17.69 20.07
C GLY A 75 -1.53 -17.66 19.20
N ASP A 76 -0.68 -18.68 19.36
CA ASP A 76 0.59 -18.79 18.65
C ASP A 76 0.42 -19.02 17.14
N GLU A 77 -0.61 -19.75 16.74
CA GLU A 77 -0.90 -19.97 15.33
C GLU A 77 -1.28 -18.65 14.64
N LYS A 78 -2.08 -17.80 15.30
CA LYS A 78 -2.35 -16.43 14.83
C LYS A 78 -1.07 -15.62 14.65
N ARG A 79 -0.16 -15.72 15.62
CA ARG A 79 1.12 -15.00 15.59
C ARG A 79 1.98 -15.45 14.40
N LEU A 80 2.05 -16.75 14.14
CA LEU A 80 2.77 -17.30 12.99
C LEU A 80 2.12 -16.88 11.67
N PHE A 81 0.79 -16.96 11.56
CA PHE A 81 0.06 -16.52 10.38
C PHE A 81 0.27 -15.03 10.10
N LEU A 82 0.16 -14.16 11.10
CA LEU A 82 0.39 -12.72 10.93
C LEU A 82 1.82 -12.43 10.48
N ASN A 83 2.81 -13.15 11.01
CA ASN A 83 4.20 -13.02 10.57
C ASN A 83 4.37 -13.47 9.10
N PHE A 84 3.71 -14.54 8.68
CA PHE A 84 3.67 -14.98 7.30
C PHE A 84 3.01 -13.93 6.39
N VAL A 85 1.84 -13.42 6.75
CA VAL A 85 1.11 -12.41 5.96
C VAL A 85 1.87 -11.10 5.83
N ARG A 86 2.57 -10.65 6.88
CA ARG A 86 3.42 -9.46 6.79
C ARG A 86 4.54 -9.61 5.76
N LYS A 87 5.05 -10.82 5.50
CA LYS A 87 6.04 -11.04 4.44
C LYS A 87 5.46 -10.85 3.03
N MET A 88 4.15 -11.00 2.87
CA MET A 88 3.43 -10.74 1.61
C MET A 88 2.96 -9.29 1.50
N LEU A 89 2.46 -8.72 2.60
CA LEU A 89 1.88 -7.38 2.63
C LEU A 89 2.95 -6.33 2.95
N GLN A 90 3.69 -5.92 1.93
CA GLN A 90 4.67 -4.85 1.99
C GLN A 90 4.29 -3.69 1.08
N TRP A 91 4.61 -2.46 1.53
CA TRP A 91 4.46 -1.23 0.75
C TRP A 91 5.26 -1.28 -0.54
N LEU A 92 6.54 -1.66 -0.43
CA LEU A 92 7.42 -1.83 -1.58
C LEU A 92 7.28 -3.26 -2.11
N PRO A 93 7.05 -3.44 -3.42
CA PRO A 93 7.02 -4.77 -4.01
C PRO A 93 8.35 -5.52 -3.84
N GLU A 94 9.47 -4.81 -3.79
CA GLU A 94 10.81 -5.37 -3.64
C GLU A 94 11.03 -6.02 -2.26
N ASP A 95 10.28 -5.59 -1.23
CA ASP A 95 10.35 -6.17 0.12
C ASP A 95 9.44 -7.40 0.27
N ARG A 96 8.55 -7.67 -0.69
CA ARG A 96 7.65 -8.83 -0.64
C ARG A 96 8.45 -10.10 -0.85
N LYS A 97 8.25 -11.07 0.04
CA LYS A 97 8.79 -12.41 -0.16
C LYS A 97 8.17 -13.06 -1.38
N THR A 98 9.01 -13.71 -2.17
CA THR A 98 8.59 -14.48 -3.34
C THR A 98 7.81 -15.72 -2.91
N THR A 99 7.01 -16.28 -3.81
CA THR A 99 6.31 -17.55 -3.55
C THR A 99 7.28 -18.65 -3.10
N LYS A 100 8.47 -18.73 -3.68
CA LYS A 100 9.49 -19.72 -3.31
C LYS A 100 9.94 -19.54 -1.85
N GLU A 101 10.26 -18.33 -1.44
CA GLU A 101 10.67 -18.06 -0.05
C GLU A 101 9.52 -18.27 0.95
N LEU A 102 8.28 -17.99 0.54
CA LEU A 102 7.09 -18.18 1.37
C LEU A 102 6.75 -19.66 1.57
N LEU A 103 7.06 -20.54 0.60
CA LEU A 103 6.86 -21.99 0.75
C LEU A 103 7.70 -22.59 1.88
N GLU A 104 8.81 -21.94 2.24
CA GLU A 104 9.70 -22.36 3.33
C GLU A 104 9.28 -21.76 4.69
N ASP A 105 8.16 -21.03 4.75
CA ASP A 105 7.72 -20.38 5.98
C ASP A 105 7.19 -21.40 7.02
N PRO A 106 7.59 -21.29 8.30
CA PRO A 106 7.11 -22.18 9.35
C PRO A 106 5.59 -22.27 9.49
N TRP A 107 4.84 -21.22 9.14
CA TRP A 107 3.39 -21.25 9.20
C TRP A 107 2.77 -22.28 8.26
N LEU A 108 3.37 -22.54 7.09
CA LEU A 108 2.87 -23.54 6.13
C LEU A 108 3.24 -24.98 6.51
N ALA A 109 4.11 -25.17 7.50
CA ALA A 109 4.57 -26.47 7.97
C ALA A 109 3.89 -26.91 9.29
N LEU A 110 2.89 -26.16 9.75
CA LEU A 110 2.06 -26.46 10.94
C LEU A 110 1.09 -27.62 10.69
#